data_AF-T0TH62-F1
#
_entry.id   AF-T0TH62-F1
#
_cell.length_a   1.000
_cell.length_b   1.000
_cell.length_c   1.000
_cell.angle_alpha   90.00
_cell.angle_beta   90.00
_cell.angle_gamma   90.00
#
_symmetry.space_group_name_H-M   'P 1'
#
loop_
_entity.id
_entity.type
_entity.pdbx_description
1 polymer ?
#
loop_
_entity_poly.entity_id
_entity_poly.type
_entity_poly.pdbx_seq_one_letter_code
_entity_poly.pdbx_strand_id
1 'polypeptide(L)'
;MPIKIFSDRLTPEEKKEIERWDKFLRNDNKTFANANRRDRYHNLGSLDKNISIDGRNTDLYELIADTSPNSEEVCLQNEMLGLIANFIETLNSSDKIIMQGKLADKPMSSTKLAKLTGLSDKTVTAHFKKYQEALQNLLKDYV
;
A
#
# COMPACT_ATOMS: atom_id res chain seq x y z
N MET A 1 67.69 -23.69 -12.89
CA MET A 1 66.99 -23.70 -11.59
C MET A 1 65.50 -23.56 -11.85
N PRO A 2 64.62 -24.38 -11.24
CA PRO A 2 63.17 -24.22 -11.42
C PRO A 2 62.73 -22.87 -10.85
N ILE A 3 61.89 -22.15 -11.60
CA ILE A 3 61.33 -20.86 -11.19
C ILE A 3 60.27 -21.14 -10.14
N LYS A 4 60.52 -20.77 -8.87
CA LYS A 4 59.50 -20.83 -7.82
C LYS A 4 58.47 -19.72 -8.05
N ILE A 5 57.21 -20.11 -8.24
CA ILE A 5 56.08 -19.18 -8.37
C ILE A 5 55.58 -18.75 -7.00
N PHE A 6 54.76 -17.69 -6.96
CA PHE A 6 54.24 -17.11 -5.71
C PHE A 6 53.60 -18.15 -4.79
N SER A 7 52.84 -19.09 -5.35
CA SER A 7 52.19 -20.18 -4.60
C SER A 7 53.14 -21.16 -3.92
N ASP A 8 54.40 -21.24 -4.38
CA ASP A 8 55.43 -22.11 -3.80
C ASP A 8 56.04 -21.51 -2.52
N ARG A 9 55.76 -20.23 -2.25
CA ARG A 9 56.26 -19.49 -1.08
C ARG A 9 55.25 -19.42 0.06
N LEU A 10 54.02 -19.83 -0.19
CA LEU A 10 52.93 -19.75 0.79
C LEU A 10 52.98 -20.93 1.77
N THR A 11 52.76 -20.64 3.04
CA THR A 11 52.51 -21.67 4.07
C THR A 11 51.16 -22.35 3.83
N PRO A 12 50.94 -23.57 4.38
CA PRO A 12 49.64 -24.23 4.32
C PRO A 12 48.48 -23.38 4.88
N GLU A 13 48.75 -22.58 5.91
CA GLU A 13 47.78 -21.67 6.53
C GLU A 13 47.41 -20.52 5.58
N GLU A 14 48.41 -19.87 4.97
CA GLU A 14 48.20 -18.78 4.00
C GLU A 14 47.40 -19.26 2.78
N LYS A 15 47.64 -20.50 2.31
CA LYS A 15 46.85 -21.09 1.21
C LYS A 15 45.38 -21.24 1.59
N LYS A 16 45.09 -21.75 2.79
CA LYS A 16 43.71 -21.90 3.30
C LYS A 16 43.02 -20.55 3.48
N GLU A 17 43.75 -19.54 3.93
CA GLU A 17 43.21 -18.19 4.10
C GLU A 17 42.85 -17.57 2.74
N ILE A 18 43.70 -17.68 1.73
CA ILE A 18 43.41 -17.22 0.37
C ILE A 18 42.18 -17.93 -0.21
N GLU A 19 42.07 -19.25 -0.05
CA GLU A 19 40.88 -20.01 -0.49
C GLU A 19 39.60 -19.54 0.20
N ARG A 20 39.67 -19.23 1.50
CA ARG A 20 38.54 -18.69 2.26
C ARG A 20 38.12 -17.32 1.75
N TRP A 21 39.07 -16.42 1.51
CA TRP A 21 38.79 -15.08 0.98
C TRP A 21 38.26 -15.12 -0.46
N ASP A 22 38.85 -15.95 -1.33
CA ASP A 22 38.34 -16.15 -2.69
C ASP A 22 36.89 -16.66 -2.68
N LYS A 23 36.60 -17.65 -1.83
CA LYS A 23 35.22 -18.16 -1.66
C LYS A 23 34.28 -17.08 -1.14
N PHE A 24 34.70 -16.30 -0.15
CA PHE A 24 33.90 -15.21 0.43
C PHE A 24 33.58 -14.16 -0.65
N LEU A 25 34.59 -13.66 -1.37
CA LEU A 25 34.43 -12.67 -2.44
C LEU A 25 33.55 -13.19 -3.58
N ARG A 26 33.70 -14.45 -3.98
CA ARG A 26 32.81 -15.07 -4.99
C ARG A 26 31.37 -15.15 -4.53
N ASN A 27 31.13 -15.50 -3.27
CA ASN A 27 29.77 -15.56 -2.72
C ASN A 27 29.15 -14.17 -2.58
N ASP A 28 29.93 -13.17 -2.21
CA ASP A 28 29.48 -11.78 -2.15
C ASP A 28 29.08 -11.27 -3.54
N ASN A 29 29.93 -11.52 -4.54
CA ASN A 29 29.64 -11.22 -5.94
C ASN A 29 28.36 -11.91 -6.45
N LYS A 30 28.12 -13.17 -6.06
CA LYS A 30 26.88 -13.90 -6.41
C LYS A 30 25.65 -13.28 -5.74
N THR A 31 25.76 -12.91 -4.47
CA THR A 31 24.67 -12.28 -3.72
C THR A 31 24.29 -10.96 -4.36
N PHE A 32 25.28 -10.12 -4.69
CA PHE A 32 25.08 -8.87 -5.39
C PHE A 32 24.46 -9.06 -6.79
N ALA A 33 24.96 -10.01 -7.58
CA ALA A 33 24.40 -10.30 -8.90
C ALA A 33 22.94 -10.80 -8.83
N ASN A 34 22.61 -11.60 -7.82
CA ASN A 34 21.26 -12.08 -7.58
C ASN A 34 20.31 -10.95 -7.15
N ALA A 35 20.77 -10.03 -6.29
CA ALA A 35 20.02 -8.83 -5.92
C ALA A 35 19.71 -7.99 -7.17
N ASN A 36 20.72 -7.68 -7.98
CA ASN A 36 20.53 -6.95 -9.24
C ASN A 36 19.57 -7.68 -10.21
N ARG A 37 19.58 -9.02 -10.24
CA ARG A 37 18.64 -9.80 -11.06
C ARG A 37 17.21 -9.65 -10.56
N ARG A 38 17.00 -9.68 -9.23
CA ARG A 38 15.70 -9.48 -8.61
C ARG A 38 15.19 -8.06 -8.85
N ASP A 39 16.06 -7.07 -8.74
CA ASP A 39 15.71 -5.67 -9.01
C ASP A 39 15.28 -5.49 -10.46
N ARG A 40 16.02 -6.06 -11.43
CA ARG A 40 15.58 -6.09 -12.84
C ARG A 40 14.26 -6.82 -13.06
N TYR A 41 14.02 -7.94 -12.38
CA TYR A 41 12.76 -8.70 -12.52
C TYR A 41 11.55 -7.89 -12.06
N HIS A 42 11.70 -7.08 -11.01
CA HIS A 42 10.66 -6.21 -10.48
C HIS A 42 10.70 -4.78 -11.04
N ASN A 43 11.56 -4.51 -12.03
CA ASN A 43 11.80 -3.17 -12.58
C ASN A 43 12.11 -2.10 -11.50
N LEU A 44 12.80 -2.50 -10.44
CA LEU A 44 13.24 -1.59 -9.38
C LEU A 44 14.39 -0.72 -9.89
N GLY A 45 14.38 0.55 -9.50
CA GLY A 45 15.42 1.52 -9.80
C GLY A 45 15.77 2.34 -8.56
N SER A 46 16.92 3.01 -8.61
CA SER A 46 17.29 3.95 -7.56
C SER A 46 16.35 5.17 -7.58
N LEU A 47 15.89 5.56 -6.39
CA LEU A 47 15.14 6.80 -6.18
C LEU A 47 16.05 8.03 -6.27
N ASP A 48 17.35 7.87 -6.03
CA ASP A 48 18.40 8.89 -6.17
C ASP A 48 18.89 9.00 -7.62
N LYS A 49 18.21 8.36 -8.57
CA LYS A 49 18.55 8.48 -9.98
C LYS A 49 18.25 9.92 -10.42
N ASN A 50 19.29 10.67 -10.79
CA ASN A 50 19.11 11.96 -11.44
C ASN A 50 18.40 11.78 -12.80
N ILE A 51 17.25 12.43 -12.95
CA ILE A 51 16.39 12.38 -14.13
C ILE A 51 16.36 13.71 -14.91
N SER A 52 17.09 14.74 -14.46
CA SER A 52 17.21 16.01 -15.19
C SER A 52 17.94 15.81 -16.53
N ILE A 53 17.47 16.52 -17.54
CA ILE A 53 18.06 16.58 -18.89
C ILE A 53 18.93 17.84 -19.05
N ASP A 54 18.76 18.84 -18.18
CA ASP A 54 19.32 20.19 -18.27
C ASP A 54 20.45 20.47 -17.26
N GLY A 55 21.04 19.43 -16.66
CA GLY A 55 22.17 19.55 -15.74
C GLY A 55 21.79 20.00 -14.33
N ARG A 56 20.50 19.99 -14.00
CA ARG A 56 20.02 20.09 -12.61
C ARG A 56 20.21 18.74 -11.91
N ASN A 57 20.30 18.76 -10.58
CA ASN A 57 20.14 17.54 -9.80
C ASN A 57 18.67 17.45 -9.39
N THR A 58 17.95 16.53 -10.01
CA THR A 58 16.56 16.21 -9.66
C THR A 58 16.48 14.71 -9.56
N ASP A 59 16.34 14.22 -8.34
CA ASP A 59 16.26 12.79 -8.06
C ASP A 59 14.85 12.29 -8.35
N LEU A 60 14.73 11.04 -8.80
CA LEU A 60 13.44 10.41 -9.10
C LEU A 60 12.45 10.49 -7.91
N TYR A 61 12.96 10.42 -6.68
CA TYR A 61 12.17 10.57 -5.45
C TYR A 61 11.35 11.85 -5.43
N GLU A 62 11.89 12.97 -5.91
CA GLU A 62 11.25 14.29 -5.83
C GLU A 62 9.99 14.39 -6.70
N LEU A 63 9.84 13.51 -7.70
CA LEU A 63 8.66 13.45 -8.56
C LEU A 63 7.61 12.43 -8.11
N ILE A 64 7.97 11.52 -7.21
CA ILE A 64 7.04 10.50 -6.73
C ILE A 64 6.19 11.16 -5.63
N ALA A 65 4.97 11.52 -6.00
CA ALA A 65 3.98 12.02 -5.05
C ALA A 65 3.66 10.94 -4.00
N ASP A 66 3.42 11.38 -2.77
CA ASP A 66 2.83 10.53 -1.74
C ASP A 66 1.44 10.08 -2.20
N THR A 67 1.10 8.83 -1.89
CA THR A 67 -0.25 8.27 -2.10
C THR A 67 -1.24 8.69 -1.02
N SER A 68 -0.75 9.32 0.05
CA SER A 68 -1.56 9.84 1.13
C SER A 68 -2.43 11.01 0.65
N PRO A 69 -3.69 11.11 1.09
CA PRO A 69 -4.56 12.19 0.68
C PRO A 69 -3.97 13.56 1.02
N ASN A 70 -4.06 14.49 0.07
CA ASN A 70 -3.65 15.88 0.30
C ASN A 70 -4.70 16.62 1.16
N SER A 71 -4.38 17.84 1.62
CA SER A 71 -5.25 18.59 2.53
C SER A 71 -6.64 18.91 1.94
N GLU A 72 -6.73 19.12 0.63
CA GLU A 72 -8.00 19.38 -0.06
C GLU A 72 -8.85 18.10 -0.10
N GLU A 73 -8.25 16.97 -0.45
CA GLU A 73 -8.91 15.66 -0.44
C GLU A 73 -9.42 15.29 0.96
N VAL A 74 -8.61 15.52 2.00
CA VAL A 74 -9.02 15.32 3.40
C VAL A 74 -10.19 16.24 3.77
N CYS A 75 -10.20 17.49 3.31
CA CYS A 75 -11.30 18.43 3.56
C CYS A 75 -12.60 17.92 2.92
N LEU A 76 -12.56 17.52 1.65
CA LEU A 76 -13.71 16.98 0.92
C LEU A 76 -14.24 15.70 1.56
N GLN A 77 -13.35 14.79 1.99
CA GLN A 77 -13.74 13.58 2.72
C GLN A 77 -14.44 13.90 4.04
N ASN A 78 -13.93 14.86 4.81
CA ASN A 78 -14.54 15.27 6.07
C ASN A 78 -15.92 15.93 5.86
N GLU A 79 -16.06 16.76 4.84
CA GLU A 79 -17.34 17.38 4.48
C GLU A 79 -18.37 16.32 4.07
N MET A 80 -17.97 15.38 3.21
CA MET A 80 -18.80 14.24 2.80
C MET A 80 -19.25 13.40 4.01
N LEU A 81 -18.33 13.06 4.92
CA LEU A 81 -18.66 12.33 6.15
C LEU A 81 -19.62 13.11 7.05
N GLY A 82 -19.47 14.43 7.15
CA GLY A 82 -20.40 15.30 7.86
C GLY A 82 -21.80 15.29 7.25
N LEU A 83 -21.91 15.36 5.92
CA LEU A 83 -23.19 15.25 5.21
C LEU A 83 -23.87 13.89 5.42
N ILE A 84 -23.10 12.79 5.36
CA ILE A 84 -23.61 11.45 5.65
C ILE A 84 -24.13 11.36 7.09
N ALA A 85 -23.36 11.83 8.07
CA ALA A 85 -23.74 11.80 9.47
C ALA A 85 -25.03 12.61 9.70
N ASN A 86 -25.10 13.83 9.17
CA ASN A 86 -26.28 14.67 9.27
C ASN A 86 -27.50 14.03 8.62
N PHE A 87 -27.35 13.44 7.43
CA PHE A 87 -28.44 12.73 6.76
C PHE A 87 -28.98 11.57 7.62
N ILE A 88 -28.08 10.73 8.16
CA ILE A 88 -28.46 9.60 9.03
C ILE A 88 -29.18 10.07 10.30
N GLU A 89 -28.78 11.22 10.86
CA GLU A 89 -29.42 11.79 12.04
C GLU A 89 -30.87 12.22 11.80
N THR A 90 -31.26 12.51 10.56
CA THR A 90 -32.65 12.84 10.20
C THR A 90 -33.59 11.62 10.14
N LEU A 91 -33.04 10.40 10.16
CA LEU A 91 -33.81 9.17 10.02
C LEU A 91 -34.42 8.73 11.35
N ASN A 92 -35.49 7.93 11.28
CA ASN A 92 -36.03 7.27 12.46
C ASN A 92 -35.02 6.23 13.04
N SER A 93 -35.26 5.81 14.28
CA SER A 93 -34.32 4.94 15.01
C SER A 93 -33.96 3.65 14.27
N SER A 94 -34.93 2.98 13.65
CA SER A 94 -34.69 1.74 12.90
C SER A 94 -33.85 1.99 11.65
N ASP A 95 -34.18 3.04 10.90
CA ASP A 95 -33.49 3.41 9.66
C ASP A 95 -32.06 3.91 9.94
N LYS A 96 -31.85 4.62 11.06
CA LYS A 96 -30.52 4.99 11.55
C LYS A 96 -29.66 3.75 11.80
N ILE A 97 -30.18 2.76 12.53
CA ILE A 97 -29.46 1.50 12.80
C ILE A 97 -29.11 0.77 11.49
N ILE A 98 -30.05 0.73 10.54
CA ILE A 98 -29.82 0.10 9.23
C ILE A 98 -28.71 0.83 8.47
N MET A 99 -28.77 2.15 8.34
CA MET A 99 -27.80 2.94 7.58
C MET A 99 -26.40 2.87 8.21
N GLN A 100 -26.29 3.07 9.53
CA GLN A 100 -25.01 2.97 10.24
C GLN A 100 -24.41 1.57 10.10
N GLY A 101 -25.24 0.52 10.26
CA GLY A 101 -24.76 -0.86 10.16
C GLY A 101 -24.35 -1.26 8.75
N LYS A 102 -24.97 -0.70 7.70
CA LYS A 102 -24.63 -0.98 6.30
C LYS A 102 -23.44 -0.17 5.78
N LEU A 103 -23.26 1.05 6.26
CA LEU A 103 -22.19 1.96 5.82
C LEU A 103 -20.89 1.85 6.65
N ALA A 104 -20.88 1.08 7.73
CA ALA A 104 -19.67 0.82 8.50
C ALA A 104 -18.59 0.12 7.66
N ASP A 105 -17.31 0.32 8.01
CA ASP A 105 -16.14 -0.33 7.40
C ASP A 105 -16.30 -1.86 7.26
N LYS A 106 -16.98 -2.48 8.24
CA LYS A 106 -17.47 -3.85 8.17
C LYS A 106 -18.99 -3.88 8.12
N PRO A 107 -19.62 -3.87 6.93
CA PRO A 107 -21.07 -3.86 6.80
C PRO A 107 -21.75 -5.05 7.46
N MET A 108 -22.85 -4.79 8.15
CA MET A 108 -23.68 -5.84 8.76
C MET A 108 -24.60 -6.52 7.72
N SER A 109 -24.81 -7.82 7.91
CA SER A 109 -25.79 -8.57 7.11
C SER A 109 -27.22 -8.09 7.41
N SER A 110 -28.11 -8.20 6.42
CA SER A 110 -29.52 -7.83 6.60
C SER A 110 -30.19 -8.64 7.72
N THR A 111 -29.81 -9.90 7.90
CA THR A 111 -30.30 -10.76 8.98
C THR A 111 -29.89 -10.28 10.37
N LYS A 112 -28.66 -9.77 10.52
CA LYS A 112 -28.21 -9.20 11.80
C LYS A 112 -28.99 -7.93 12.13
N LEU A 113 -29.18 -7.07 11.13
CA LEU A 113 -29.92 -5.82 11.27
C LEU A 113 -31.42 -6.06 11.55
N ALA A 114 -32.03 -7.04 10.88
CA ALA A 114 -33.40 -7.47 11.12
C ALA A 114 -33.63 -7.85 12.59
N LYS A 115 -32.71 -8.59 13.20
CA LYS A 115 -32.74 -8.92 14.63
C LYS A 115 -32.63 -7.68 15.54
N LEU A 116 -31.83 -6.69 15.15
CA LEU A 116 -31.63 -5.46 15.93
C LEU A 116 -32.82 -4.50 15.84
N THR A 117 -33.48 -4.42 14.68
CA THR A 117 -34.57 -3.47 14.45
C THR A 117 -35.97 -4.09 14.61
N GLY A 118 -36.06 -5.42 14.78
CA GLY A 118 -37.33 -6.15 14.79
C GLY A 118 -38.03 -6.20 13.44
N LEU A 119 -37.32 -5.91 12.35
CA LEU A 119 -37.87 -5.89 10.98
C LEU A 119 -37.54 -7.20 10.25
N SER A 120 -38.21 -7.46 9.12
CA SER A 120 -37.81 -8.55 8.24
C SER A 120 -36.56 -8.18 7.42
N ASP A 121 -35.75 -9.17 7.03
CA ASP A 121 -34.60 -8.98 6.13
C ASP A 121 -34.98 -8.25 4.84
N LYS A 122 -36.18 -8.55 4.29
CA LYS A 122 -36.72 -7.89 3.09
C LYS A 122 -36.98 -6.41 3.35
N THR A 123 -37.57 -6.08 4.49
CA THR A 123 -37.85 -4.69 4.90
C THR A 123 -36.55 -3.92 5.12
N VAL A 124 -35.58 -4.50 5.83
CA VAL A 124 -34.25 -3.90 6.04
C VAL A 124 -33.59 -3.56 4.70
N THR A 125 -33.62 -4.49 3.75
CA THR A 125 -33.02 -4.30 2.43
C THR A 125 -33.73 -3.21 1.63
N ALA A 126 -35.06 -3.16 1.68
CA ALA A 126 -35.84 -2.12 1.02
C ALA A 126 -35.58 -0.72 1.62
N HIS A 127 -35.52 -0.62 2.95
CA HIS A 127 -35.23 0.63 3.65
C HIS A 127 -33.81 1.12 3.33
N PHE A 128 -32.82 0.24 3.39
CA PHE A 128 -31.45 0.59 3.01
C PHE A 128 -31.38 1.13 1.58
N LYS A 129 -31.99 0.43 0.61
CA LYS A 129 -31.99 0.87 -0.80
C LYS A 129 -32.61 2.26 -0.97
N LYS A 130 -33.77 2.50 -0.34
CA LYS A 130 -34.45 3.80 -0.38
C LYS A 130 -33.54 4.95 0.07
N TYR A 131 -32.86 4.79 1.21
CA TYR A 131 -32.01 5.85 1.75
C TYR A 131 -30.62 5.90 1.09
N GLN A 132 -30.14 4.78 0.53
CA GLN A 132 -28.96 4.76 -0.31
C GLN A 132 -29.16 5.63 -1.56
N GLU A 133 -30.29 5.50 -2.25
CA GLU A 133 -30.61 6.33 -3.42
C GLU A 133 -30.70 7.83 -3.05
N ALA A 134 -31.32 8.15 -1.92
CA ALA A 134 -31.38 9.53 -1.43
C ALA A 134 -29.98 10.08 -1.09
N LEU A 135 -29.14 9.28 -0.43
CA LEU A 135 -27.78 9.65 -0.07
C LEU A 135 -26.88 9.82 -1.30
N GLN A 136 -27.01 8.95 -2.31
CA GLN A 136 -26.29 9.09 -3.58
C GLN A 136 -26.62 10.40 -4.29
N ASN A 137 -27.90 10.81 -4.29
CA ASN A 137 -28.30 12.10 -4.86
C ASN A 137 -27.74 13.30 -4.06
N LEU A 138 -27.67 13.18 -2.73
CA LEU A 138 -27.08 14.22 -1.87
C LEU A 138 -25.58 14.40 -2.11
N LEU A 139 -24.87 13.30 -2.40
CA LEU A 139 -23.41 13.27 -2.53
C LEU A 139 -22.94 13.28 -4.00
N LYS A 140 -23.83 13.56 -4.96
CA LYS A 140 -23.52 13.49 -6.40
C LYS A 140 -22.34 14.35 -6.84
N ASP A 141 -22.04 15.41 -6.09
CA ASP A 141 -20.97 16.37 -6.41
C ASP A 141 -19.61 15.97 -5.78
N TYR A 142 -19.58 14.90 -4.97
CA TYR A 142 -18.39 14.33 -4.33
C TYR A 142 -17.87 13.06 -5.02
N VAL A 143 -18.63 12.51 -5.97
CA VAL A 143 -18.39 11.21 -6.62
C VAL A 143 -18.05 11.38 -8.09
#